data_AF-A0A843DYA9-F1
#
_entry.id   AF-A0A843DYA9-F1
#
_cell.length_a   1.000
_cell.length_b   1.000
_cell.length_c   1.000
_cell.angle_alpha   90.00
_cell.angle_beta   90.00
_cell.angle_gamma   90.00
#
_symmetry.space_group_name_H-M   'P 1'
#
loop_
_entity.id
_entity.type
_entity.pdbx_description
1 polymer ?
#
loop_
_entity_poly.entity_id
_entity_poly.type
_entity_poly.pdbx_seq_one_letter_code
_entity_poly.pdbx_strand_id
1 'polypeptide(L)' 'MVNIADFERLSSELKELLHLEGSPVALKIVTAPEDIPEGVPELEETTRHCRMVSLAREGQVFYAPDAKHQCGGGAWALG' A
#
# COMPACT_ATOMS: atom_id res chain seq x y z
N MET A 1 6.36 0.08 -20.46
CA MET A 1 6.18 1.24 -19.56
C MET A 1 4.68 1.42 -19.35
N VAL A 2 4.20 1.29 -18.13
CA VAL A 2 2.79 1.58 -17.78
C VAL A 2 2.70 3.10 -17.58
N ASN A 3 1.75 3.76 -18.25
CA ASN A 3 1.56 5.20 -18.14
C ASN A 3 0.78 5.51 -16.85
N ILE A 4 1.00 6.66 -16.21
CA ILE A 4 0.23 7.08 -15.03
C ILE A 4 -1.28 7.16 -15.34
N ALA A 5 -1.65 7.54 -16.57
CA ALA A 5 -3.03 7.53 -17.04
C ALA A 5 -3.64 6.11 -17.09
N ASP A 6 -2.82 5.06 -17.16
CA ASP A 6 -3.30 3.69 -17.07
C ASP A 6 -3.72 3.33 -15.64
N PHE A 7 -3.16 3.93 -14.58
CA PHE A 7 -3.51 3.52 -13.22
C PHE A 7 -4.95 3.84 -12.84
N GLU A 8 -5.48 4.99 -13.24
CA GLU A 8 -6.87 5.35 -12.97
C GLU A 8 -7.84 4.43 -13.72
N ARG A 9 -7.56 4.18 -15.01
CA ARG A 9 -8.33 3.25 -15.83
C ARG A 9 -8.27 1.83 -15.26
N LEU A 10 -7.07 1.30 -15.01
CA LEU A 10 -6.87 -0.06 -14.48
C LEU A 10 -7.50 -0.22 -13.08
N SER A 11 -7.39 0.79 -12.22
CA SER A 11 -8.04 0.79 -10.90
C SER A 11 -9.56 0.70 -11.04
N SER A 12 -10.13 1.43 -12.00
CA SER A 12 -11.57 1.39 -12.29
C SER A 12 -12.00 0.03 -12.86
N GLU A 13 -11.27 -0.51 -13.83
CA GLU A 13 -11.51 -1.85 -14.39
C GLU A 13 -11.43 -2.94 -13.30
N LEU A 14 -10.45 -2.88 -12.39
CA LEU A 14 -10.33 -3.83 -11.29
C LEU A 14 -11.53 -3.77 -10.33
N LYS A 15 -12.02 -2.57 -10.03
CA LYS A 15 -13.22 -2.39 -9.18
C LYS A 15 -14.45 -3.02 -9.83
N GLU A 16 -14.65 -2.78 -11.12
CA GLU A 16 -15.80 -3.29 -11.86
C GLU A 16 -15.76 -4.81 -12.00
N LEU A 17 -14.62 -5.36 -12.43
CA LEU A 17 -14.46 -6.79 -12.71
C LEU A 17 -14.51 -7.67 -11.45
N LEU A 18 -13.99 -7.16 -10.33
CA LEU A 18 -13.90 -7.92 -9.08
C LEU A 18 -14.96 -7.50 -8.04
N HIS A 19 -15.85 -6.58 -8.42
CA HIS A 19 -16.90 -6.03 -7.55
C HIS A 19 -16.35 -5.49 -6.21
N LEU A 20 -15.24 -4.74 -6.27
CA LEU A 20 -14.59 -4.21 -5.08
C LEU A 20 -15.36 -3.01 -4.52
N GLU A 21 -15.62 -3.02 -3.22
CA GLU A 21 -16.24 -1.88 -2.52
C GLU A 21 -15.32 -0.66 -2.38
N GLY A 22 -14.01 -0.81 -2.62
CA GLY A 22 -13.09 0.32 -2.54
C GLY A 22 -11.86 0.17 -3.41
N SER A 23 -11.02 1.20 -3.37
CA SER A 23 -9.87 1.32 -4.27
C SER A 23 -8.85 0.21 -4.06
N PRO A 24 -8.36 -0.43 -5.14
CA PRO A 24 -7.18 -1.29 -5.04
C PRO A 24 -6.00 -0.46 -4.53
N VAL A 25 -5.16 -1.10 -3.71
CA VAL A 25 -4.01 -0.47 -3.08
C VAL A 25 -2.73 -0.97 -3.75
N ALA A 26 -1.84 -0.04 -4.09
CA ALA A 26 -0.50 -0.37 -4.53
C ALA A 26 0.39 -0.66 -3.31
N LEU A 27 1.12 -1.77 -3.36
CA LEU A 27 2.08 -2.16 -2.33
C LEU A 27 3.43 -2.46 -2.98
N LYS A 28 4.51 -1.89 -2.43
CA LYS A 28 5.89 -2.19 -2.80
C LYS A 28 6.62 -2.69 -1.56
N ILE A 29 7.19 -3.88 -1.64
CA ILE A 29 8.09 -4.40 -0.61
C ILE A 29 9.50 -3.95 -0.99
N VAL A 30 10.21 -3.34 -0.04
CA VAL A 30 11.59 -2.87 -0.20
C VAL A 30 12.48 -3.60 0.80
N THR A 31 13.71 -3.93 0.40
CA THR A 31 14.68 -4.61 1.25
C THR A 31 15.82 -3.71 1.72
N ALA A 32 15.95 -2.52 1.12
CA ALA A 32 16.96 -1.55 1.47
C ALA A 32 16.36 -0.13 1.58
N PRO A 33 16.83 0.72 2.52
CA PRO A 33 16.32 2.09 2.68
C PRO A 33 16.39 2.95 1.42
N GLU A 34 17.41 2.75 0.58
CA GLU A 34 17.60 3.45 -0.70
C GLU A 34 16.51 3.17 -1.75
N ASP A 35 15.72 2.10 -1.59
CA ASP A 35 14.62 1.75 -2.50
C ASP A 35 13.29 2.45 -2.14
N ILE A 36 13.26 3.17 -1.01
CA ILE A 36 12.10 3.95 -0.57
C ILE A 36 11.97 5.17 -1.50
N PRO A 37 10.80 5.38 -2.16
CA PRO A 37 10.62 6.52 -3.04
C PRO A 37 10.79 7.87 -2.33
N GLU A 38 11.47 8.82 -2.97
CA GLU A 38 11.63 10.18 -2.45
C GLU A 38 10.28 10.85 -2.18
N GLY A 39 10.20 11.58 -1.05
CA GLY A 39 8.99 12.33 -0.67
C GLY A 39 7.87 11.49 -0.05
N VAL A 40 8.04 10.17 0.10
CA VAL A 40 7.10 9.32 0.84
C VAL A 40 7.44 9.36 2.33
N PRO A 41 6.53 9.84 3.21
CA PRO A 41 6.80 9.94 4.63
C PRO A 41 6.73 8.58 5.34
N GLU A 42 7.43 8.46 6.46
CA GLU A 42 7.26 7.33 7.38
C GLU A 42 5.92 7.44 8.10
N LEU A 43 5.25 6.30 8.30
CA LEU A 43 4.09 6.24 9.18
C LEU A 43 4.50 6.51 10.64
N GLU A 44 3.89 7.53 11.24
CA GLU A 44 4.22 7.93 12.62
C GLU A 44 3.83 6.86 13.64
N GLU A 45 2.68 6.22 13.46
CA GLU A 45 2.10 5.27 14.41
C GLU A 45 2.49 3.81 14.14
N THR A 46 2.61 3.03 15.22
CA THR A 46 2.66 1.57 15.13
C THR A 46 1.24 1.04 14.92
N THR A 47 0.98 0.40 13.79
CA THR A 47 -0.38 -0.05 13.43
C THR A 47 -0.38 -1.42 12.78
N ARG A 48 -1.56 -2.02 12.61
CA ARG A 48 -1.71 -3.32 11.95
C ARG A 48 -1.62 -3.14 10.44
N HIS A 49 -1.05 -4.12 9.74
CA HIS A 49 -0.99 -4.12 8.27
C HIS A 49 -2.38 -3.92 7.62
N CYS A 50 -3.43 -4.56 8.14
CA CYS A 50 -4.78 -4.35 7.63
C CYS A 50 -5.26 -2.89 7.76
N ARG A 51 -4.87 -2.18 8.82
CA ARG A 51 -5.15 -0.75 8.96
C ARG A 51 -4.33 0.08 7.97
N MET A 52 -3.06 -0.27 7.74
CA MET A 52 -2.24 0.37 6.70
C MET A 52 -2.91 0.28 5.32
N VAL A 53 -3.43 -0.89 4.96
CA VAL A 53 -4.20 -1.08 3.72
C VAL A 53 -5.44 -0.18 3.70
N SER A 54 -6.19 -0.08 4.80
CA SER A 54 -7.33 0.86 4.87
C SER A 54 -6.91 2.33 4.69
N LEU A 55 -5.85 2.78 5.35
CA LEU A 55 -5.34 4.16 5.20
C LEU A 55 -4.93 4.46 3.75
N ALA A 56 -4.28 3.51 3.09
CA ALA A 56 -3.92 3.64 1.68
C ALA A 56 -5.16 3.66 0.76
N ARG A 57 -6.22 2.90 1.08
CA ARG A 57 -7.52 2.99 0.37
C ARG A 57 -8.17 4.36 0.50
N GLU A 58 -7.93 5.05 1.61
CA GLU A 58 -8.39 6.43 1.89
C GLU A 58 -7.51 7.48 1.20
N GLY A 59 -6.46 7.07 0.48
CA GLY A 59 -5.58 7.95 -0.31
C GLY A 59 -4.28 8.35 0.38
N GLN A 60 -3.98 7.79 1.56
CA GLN A 60 -2.72 8.07 2.24
C GLN A 60 -1.55 7.35 1.56
N VAL A 61 -0.40 8.03 1.53
CA VAL A 61 0.84 7.51 0.94
C VAL A 61 1.93 7.59 2.01
N PHE A 62 2.51 6.45 2.35
CA PHE A 62 3.52 6.33 3.40
C PHE A 62 4.34 5.05 3.22
N TYR A 63 5.47 4.95 3.91
CA TYR A 63 6.19 3.70 4.14
C TYR A 63 6.13 3.34 5.63
N ALA A 64 6.33 2.06 5.95
CA ALA A 64 6.40 1.58 7.33
C ALA A 64 7.53 0.55 7.46
N PRO A 65 8.55 0.77 8.31
CA PRO A 65 9.51 -0.26 8.66
C PRO A 65 8.89 -1.31 9.58
N ASP A 66 9.59 -2.43 9.78
CA ASP A 66 9.16 -3.55 10.62
C ASP A 66 8.82 -3.11 12.06
N ALA A 67 9.56 -2.15 12.61
CA ALA A 67 9.32 -1.58 13.94
C ALA A 67 7.94 -0.89 14.09
N LYS A 68 7.29 -0.51 12.97
CA LYS A 68 5.94 0.09 12.96
C LYS A 68 4.82 -0.95 12.80
N HIS A 69 5.15 -2.23 12.67
CA HIS A 69 4.16 -3.28 12.50
C HIS A 69 3.66 -3.80 13.85
N GLN A 70 2.38 -3.55 14.17
CA GLN A 70 1.80 -3.96 15.45
C GLN A 70 1.62 -5.49 15.56
N CYS A 71 1.50 -6.20 14.44
CA CYS A 71 1.32 -7.65 14.43
C CYS A 71 2.03 -8.30 13.24
N GLY A 72 2.39 -9.58 13.37
CA GLY A 72 3.02 -10.37 12.30
C GLY A 72 2.07 -10.83 11.19
N GLY A 73 0.76 -10.54 11.29
CA GLY A 73 -0.23 -10.98 10.30
C GLY A 73 0.01 -10.41 8.90
N GLY A 74 0.56 -9.19 8.82
CA GLY A 74 0.94 -8.60 7.53
C GLY A 74 2.10 -9.34 6.86
N ALA A 75 3.16 -9.63 7.61
CA ALA A 75 4.30 -10.38 7.09
C ALA A 75 3.85 -11.76 6.57
N TRP A 76 3.10 -12.51 7.38
CA TRP A 76 2.59 -13.83 6.98
C TRP A 76 1.76 -13.80 5.68
N ALA A 77 0.97 -12.75 5.45
CA ALA A 77 0.13 -12.63 4.26
C ALA A 77 0.91 -12.21 3.00
N LEU A 78 2.06 -11.55 3.16
CA LEU A 78 2.85 -11.00 2.06
C LEU A 78 4.01 -11.91 1.62
N GLY A 79 4.38 -12.89 2.45
CA GLY A 79 5.43 -13.88 2.17
C GLY A 79 6.63 -13.72 3.09
#